data_AF-Q7VVC5-F1
#
_entry.id   AF-Q7VVC5-F1
#
_cell.length_a   1.000
_cell.length_b   1.000
_cell.length_c   1.000
_cell.angle_alpha   90.00
_cell.angle_beta   90.00
_cell.angle_gamma   90.00
#
_symmetry.space_group_name_H-M   'P 1'
#
loop_
_entity.id
_entity.type
_entity.pdbx_description
1 polymer ?
#
loop_
_entity_poly.entity_id
_entity_poly.type
_entity_poly.pdbx_seq_one_letter_code
_entity_poly.pdbx_strand_id
1 'polypeptide(L)'
;MTLSNWLALALAALIVFVLANAYPVASLEVQGMVQRASLLDAIRVTWQQQHWVVAIMTGLAGFGMPLVQLMVLLWVLGPLAAGRLPVGFRGAMRFLGLLRPWSMVQVFLLGVVVSVVKLAGMAAVKPAVGLAGFAALTVLLTILGRLSPHVLWRYAERAGLVDVHVPRSGPGMVLTGCHVCGQVQALPAGHDDEALHHCRRCAAQLHLRKPDHLARTWALLLAAVVFYIPANILPVMSVSSVVGDSAHTILGGVVELWEMGSWDIALIVFVASIMVPLTKLLALSLLALTLQRGSTANLRQRTRLYQMVEFIGQWSMLDVFVVIVLAALANFQGLMEISAGSGAASFGMVVILTMMAAMSFDPRRSWDLESAPAPHVHDALHAHSSAHGAAASDQPST
;
A
#
# COMPACT_ATOMS: atom_id res chain seq x y z
N MET A 1 13.47 13.65 18.84
CA MET A 1 12.65 14.84 18.54
C MET A 1 11.55 14.97 19.58
N THR A 2 11.34 16.18 20.09
CA THR A 2 10.24 16.51 21.00
C THR A 2 8.91 16.55 20.23
N LEU A 3 7.77 16.54 20.93
CA LEU A 3 6.45 16.66 20.31
C LEU A 3 6.29 17.97 19.53
N SER A 4 6.83 19.07 20.04
CA SER A 4 6.82 20.38 19.37
C SER A 4 7.60 20.36 18.05
N ASN A 5 8.73 19.65 17.98
CA ASN A 5 9.48 19.52 16.72
C ASN A 5 8.70 18.72 15.68
N TRP A 6 7.99 17.66 16.10
CA TRP A 6 7.12 16.89 15.21
C TRP A 6 5.94 17.72 14.71
N LEU A 7 5.33 18.53 15.58
CA LEU A 7 4.28 19.46 15.21
C LEU A 7 4.77 20.50 14.20
N ALA A 8 5.95 21.09 14.43
CA ALA A 8 6.57 22.04 13.49
C ALA A 8 6.85 21.39 12.13
N LEU A 9 7.34 20.15 12.09
CA LEU A 9 7.54 19.41 10.84
C LEU A 9 6.21 19.12 10.12
N ALA A 10 5.14 18.78 10.86
CA ALA A 10 3.83 18.54 10.27
C ALA A 10 3.20 19.83 9.71
N LEU A 11 3.38 20.97 10.40
CA LEU A 11 2.95 22.28 9.91
C LEU A 11 3.74 22.69 8.67
N ALA A 12 5.07 22.51 8.69
CA ALA A 12 5.92 22.76 7.54
C ALA A 12 5.50 21.89 6.34
N ALA A 13 5.24 20.60 6.56
CA ALA A 13 4.76 19.69 5.52
C ALA A 13 3.41 20.13 4.93
N LEU A 14 2.49 20.65 5.75
CA LEU A 14 1.23 21.22 5.27
C LEU A 14 1.45 22.47 4.42
N ILE A 15 2.32 23.38 4.85
CA ILE A 15 2.62 24.61 4.08
C ILE A 15 3.27 24.23 2.75
N VAL A 16 4.26 23.34 2.75
CA VAL A 16 4.89 22.84 1.52
C VAL A 16 3.89 22.10 0.65
N PHE A 17 2.96 21.33 1.21
CA PHE A 17 1.88 20.68 0.46
C PHE A 17 1.00 21.68 -0.28
N VAL A 18 0.59 22.77 0.39
CA VAL A 18 -0.21 23.83 -0.24
C VAL A 18 0.59 24.50 -1.36
N LEU A 19 1.86 24.84 -1.13
CA LEU A 19 2.71 25.44 -2.15
C LEU A 19 2.94 24.50 -3.34
N ALA A 20 3.26 23.23 -3.09
CA ALA A 20 3.52 22.23 -4.14
C ALA A 20 2.32 22.03 -5.08
N ASN A 21 1.09 22.13 -4.56
CA ASN A 21 -0.14 22.01 -5.35
C ASN A 21 -0.58 23.34 -5.98
N ALA A 22 -0.14 24.49 -5.45
CA ALA A 22 -0.48 25.81 -5.99
C ALA A 22 0.38 26.20 -7.20
N TYR A 23 1.61 25.69 -7.30
CA TYR A 23 2.53 25.97 -8.39
C TYR A 23 2.58 24.83 -9.42
N PRO A 24 2.80 25.13 -10.71
CA PRO A 24 2.96 24.10 -11.73
C PRO A 24 4.21 23.27 -11.45
N VAL A 25 4.14 21.99 -11.79
CA VAL A 25 5.22 21.02 -11.58
C VAL A 25 6.16 21.00 -12.78
N ALA A 26 5.61 21.07 -13.99
CA ALA A 26 6.37 21.18 -15.22
C ALA A 26 5.69 22.17 -16.17
N SER A 27 6.49 22.77 -17.05
CA SER A 27 6.03 23.60 -18.15
C SER A 27 6.64 23.12 -19.46
N LEU A 28 5.81 23.10 -20.50
CA LEU A 28 6.17 22.66 -21.83
C LEU A 28 5.99 23.82 -22.79
N GLU A 29 7.01 24.08 -23.61
CA GLU A 29 6.98 25.14 -24.61
C GLU A 29 7.09 24.52 -26.01
N VAL A 30 6.05 24.70 -26.83
CA VAL A 30 5.98 24.20 -28.20
C VAL A 30 5.50 25.33 -29.11
N GLN A 31 6.32 25.71 -30.09
CA GLN A 31 5.98 26.73 -31.10
C GLN A 31 5.45 28.06 -30.51
N GLY A 32 6.01 28.49 -29.37
CA GLY A 32 5.61 29.73 -28.69
C GLY A 32 4.39 29.60 -27.76
N MET A 33 3.70 28.46 -27.74
CA MET A 33 2.68 28.15 -26.74
C MET A 33 3.32 27.54 -25.49
N VAL A 34 3.03 28.11 -24.33
CA VAL A 34 3.49 27.61 -23.03
C VAL A 34 2.34 26.92 -22.33
N GLN A 35 2.44 25.59 -22.19
CA GLN A 35 1.56 24.80 -21.33
C GLN A 35 2.19 24.56 -19.97
N ARG A 36 1.39 24.65 -18.91
CA ARG A 36 1.83 24.43 -17.52
C ARG A 36 0.94 23.37 -16.90
N ALA A 37 1.54 22.38 -16.25
CA ALA A 37 0.79 21.32 -15.59
C ALA A 37 1.11 21.27 -14.09
N SER A 38 0.09 21.43 -13.25
CA SER A 38 0.10 21.00 -11.86
C SER A 38 -0.56 19.63 -11.70
N LEU A 39 -0.44 19.00 -10.52
CA LEU A 39 -1.19 17.78 -10.19
C LEU A 39 -2.71 18.01 -10.33
N LEU A 40 -3.20 19.16 -9.85
CA LEU A 40 -4.62 19.49 -9.90
C LEU A 40 -5.11 19.74 -11.32
N ASP A 41 -4.26 20.33 -12.17
CA ASP A 41 -4.58 20.48 -13.59
C ASP A 41 -4.64 19.13 -14.30
N ALA A 42 -3.72 18.21 -13.99
CA ALA A 42 -3.78 16.85 -14.52
C ALA A 42 -5.08 16.13 -14.14
N ILE A 43 -5.48 16.22 -12.87
CA ILE A 43 -6.76 15.65 -12.40
C ILE A 43 -7.95 16.34 -13.10
N ARG A 44 -7.92 17.67 -13.25
CA ARG A 44 -9.01 18.43 -13.89
C ARG A 44 -9.17 18.07 -15.36
N VAL A 45 -8.07 17.99 -16.11
CA VAL A 45 -8.08 17.60 -17.53
C VAL A 45 -8.65 16.20 -17.69
N THR A 46 -8.16 15.23 -16.93
CA THR A 46 -8.65 13.84 -16.99
C THR A 46 -10.10 13.70 -16.54
N TRP A 47 -10.55 14.54 -15.60
CA TRP A 47 -11.96 14.61 -15.21
C TRP A 47 -12.85 15.12 -16.34
N GLN A 48 -12.43 16.18 -17.04
CA GLN A 48 -13.16 16.74 -18.17
C GLN A 48 -13.24 15.77 -19.36
N GLN A 49 -12.20 14.96 -19.55
CA GLN A 49 -12.14 13.88 -20.53
C GLN A 49 -13.01 12.65 -20.18
N GLN A 50 -13.89 12.73 -19.18
CA GLN A 50 -14.78 11.65 -18.71
C GLN A 50 -14.08 10.42 -18.12
N HIS A 51 -12.78 10.49 -17.87
CA HIS A 51 -12.01 9.40 -17.25
C HIS A 51 -12.04 9.51 -15.71
N TRP A 52 -13.24 9.48 -15.14
CA TRP A 52 -13.48 9.74 -13.71
C TRP A 52 -12.73 8.78 -12.79
N VAL A 53 -12.63 7.51 -13.17
CA VAL A 53 -11.96 6.48 -12.33
C VAL A 53 -10.48 6.83 -12.12
N VAL A 54 -9.77 7.19 -13.21
CA VAL A 54 -8.35 7.57 -13.14
C VAL A 54 -8.19 8.87 -12.37
N ALA A 55 -9.05 9.86 -12.62
CA ALA A 55 -9.02 11.15 -11.92
C ALA A 55 -9.27 11.01 -10.41
N ILE A 56 -10.26 10.21 -10.00
CA ILE A 56 -10.57 9.95 -8.58
C ILE A 56 -9.40 9.21 -7.93
N MET A 57 -8.89 8.17 -8.58
CA MET A 57 -7.84 7.34 -8.03
C MET A 57 -6.55 8.12 -7.82
N THR A 58 -6.10 8.86 -8.85
CA THR A 58 -4.89 9.70 -8.77
C THR A 58 -5.10 10.90 -7.85
N GLY A 59 -6.28 11.53 -7.85
CA GLY A 59 -6.62 12.61 -6.93
C GLY A 59 -6.64 12.16 -5.48
N LEU A 60 -7.20 10.99 -5.20
CA LEU A 60 -7.20 10.42 -3.85
C LEU A 60 -5.78 10.05 -3.41
N ALA A 61 -4.99 9.36 -4.24
CA ALA A 61 -3.64 8.92 -3.87
C ALA A 61 -2.60 10.06 -3.81
N GLY A 62 -2.69 11.03 -4.72
CA GLY A 62 -1.74 12.13 -4.87
C GLY A 62 -2.07 13.39 -4.05
N PHE A 63 -3.36 13.68 -3.82
CA PHE A 63 -3.80 14.89 -3.12
C PHE A 63 -4.59 14.57 -1.84
N GLY A 64 -5.63 13.73 -1.93
CA GLY A 64 -6.55 13.45 -0.82
C GLY A 64 -5.90 12.75 0.37
N MET A 65 -5.27 11.60 0.16
CA MET A 65 -4.64 10.78 1.20
C MET A 65 -3.52 11.54 1.93
N PRO A 66 -2.58 12.23 1.24
CA PRO A 66 -1.55 13.02 1.91
C PRO A 66 -2.13 14.18 2.72
N LEU A 67 -3.15 14.88 2.19
CA LEU A 67 -3.83 15.96 2.91
C LEU A 67 -4.48 15.44 4.19
N VAL A 68 -5.28 14.37 4.09
CA VAL A 68 -5.95 13.77 5.24
C VAL A 68 -4.92 13.26 6.25
N GLN A 69 -3.83 12.63 5.81
CA GLN A 69 -2.74 12.21 6.69
C GLN A 69 -2.13 13.38 7.47
N LEU A 70 -1.84 14.51 6.79
CA LEU A 70 -1.30 15.71 7.43
C LEU A 70 -2.29 16.33 8.42
N MET A 71 -3.58 16.40 8.06
CA MET A 71 -4.64 16.88 8.94
C MET A 71 -4.76 16.04 10.22
N VAL A 72 -4.78 14.71 10.09
CA VAL A 72 -4.86 13.79 11.23
C VAL A 72 -3.62 13.93 12.13
N LEU A 73 -2.43 14.04 11.54
CA LEU A 73 -1.19 14.24 12.31
C LEU A 73 -1.20 15.58 13.06
N LEU A 74 -1.64 16.67 12.44
CA LEU A 74 -1.76 17.97 13.10
C LEU A 74 -2.80 17.95 14.23
N TRP A 75 -3.96 17.35 13.98
CA TRP A 75 -5.02 17.17 14.97
C TRP A 75 -4.54 16.38 16.19
N VAL A 76 -3.69 15.38 15.98
CA VAL A 76 -3.13 14.57 17.06
C VAL A 76 -1.99 15.29 17.78
N LEU A 77 -1.02 15.83 17.03
CA LEU A 77 0.19 16.42 17.58
C LEU A 77 -0.05 17.74 18.31
N GLY A 78 -1.03 18.55 17.86
CA GLY A 78 -1.33 19.84 18.47
C GLY A 78 -1.69 19.74 19.97
N PRO A 79 -2.77 19.02 20.32
CA PRO A 79 -3.14 18.80 21.72
C PRO A 79 -2.08 18.02 22.50
N LEU A 80 -1.43 17.04 21.86
CA LEU A 80 -0.42 16.22 22.51
C LEU A 80 0.83 17.03 22.90
N ALA A 81 1.26 17.98 22.06
CA ALA A 81 2.34 18.91 22.37
C ALA A 81 1.97 19.87 23.52
N ALA A 82 0.68 20.16 23.69
CA ALA A 82 0.15 20.94 24.81
C ALA A 82 -0.12 20.11 26.08
N GLY A 83 0.27 18.82 26.11
CA GLY A 83 0.04 17.94 27.26
C GLY A 83 -1.42 17.55 27.46
N ARG A 84 -2.24 17.54 26.41
CA ARG A 84 -3.65 17.12 26.45
C ARG A 84 -3.90 15.96 25.50
N LEU A 85 -4.79 15.05 25.88
CA LEU A 85 -5.21 13.98 24.98
C LEU A 85 -6.26 14.53 24.00
N PRO A 86 -6.06 14.39 22.67
CA PRO A 86 -7.03 14.90 21.69
C PRO A 86 -8.33 14.10 21.75
N VAL A 87 -9.46 14.78 21.48
CA VAL A 87 -10.76 14.13 21.36
C VAL A 87 -10.72 13.12 20.21
N GLY A 88 -11.18 11.90 20.46
CA GLY A 88 -11.19 10.84 19.46
C GLY A 88 -9.82 10.21 19.16
N PHE A 89 -8.80 10.39 20.02
CA PHE A 89 -7.44 9.85 19.83
C PHE A 89 -7.40 8.38 19.37
N ARG A 90 -8.24 7.52 19.98
CA ARG A 90 -8.32 6.10 19.62
C ARG A 90 -8.72 5.88 18.16
N GLY A 91 -9.73 6.61 17.68
CA GLY A 91 -10.20 6.56 16.30
C GLY A 91 -9.17 7.13 15.33
N ALA A 92 -8.57 8.27 15.67
CA ALA A 92 -7.52 8.91 14.88
C ALA A 92 -6.32 7.98 14.65
N MET A 93 -5.91 7.21 15.66
CA MET A 93 -4.80 6.24 15.53
C MET A 93 -5.12 5.07 14.62
N ARG A 94 -6.35 4.55 14.66
CA ARG A 94 -6.81 3.51 13.73
C ARG A 94 -6.83 4.04 12.29
N PHE A 95 -7.39 5.23 12.12
CA PHE A 95 -7.50 5.87 10.82
C PHE A 95 -6.12 6.19 10.23
N LEU A 96 -5.19 6.71 11.02
CA LEU A 96 -3.81 6.95 10.61
C LEU A 96 -3.08 5.67 10.16
N GLY A 97 -3.36 4.54 10.83
CA GLY A 97 -2.85 3.23 10.43
C GLY A 97 -3.34 2.80 9.04
N LEU A 98 -4.60 3.12 8.71
CA LEU A 98 -5.19 2.82 7.40
C LEU A 98 -4.70 3.75 6.30
N LEU A 99 -4.47 5.04 6.57
CA LEU A 99 -4.08 6.04 5.56
C LEU A 99 -2.64 5.91 5.08
N ARG A 100 -1.72 5.54 5.99
CA ARG A 100 -0.27 5.53 5.75
C ARG A 100 0.17 4.84 4.46
N PRO A 101 -0.31 3.62 4.15
CA PRO A 101 0.10 2.90 2.94
C PRO A 101 -0.33 3.58 1.63
N TRP A 102 -1.29 4.51 1.68
CA TRP A 102 -1.92 5.11 0.51
C TRP A 102 -1.38 6.49 0.13
N SER A 103 -0.55 7.10 0.97
CA SER A 103 0.12 8.36 0.65
C SER A 103 1.24 8.11 -0.36
N MET A 104 0.95 8.29 -1.65
CA MET A 104 1.85 7.96 -2.77
C MET A 104 2.55 9.18 -3.37
N VAL A 105 2.81 10.23 -2.57
CA VAL A 105 3.48 11.46 -3.04
C VAL A 105 4.84 11.16 -3.69
N GLN A 106 5.63 10.26 -3.10
CA GLN A 106 6.92 9.85 -3.68
C GLN A 106 6.78 9.22 -5.06
N VAL A 107 5.68 8.51 -5.31
CA VAL A 107 5.41 7.83 -6.58
C VAL A 107 4.98 8.84 -7.63
N PHE A 108 4.15 9.82 -7.23
CA PHE A 108 3.79 10.94 -8.09
C PHE A 108 5.01 11.75 -8.53
N LEU A 109 5.90 12.12 -7.59
CA LEU A 109 7.15 12.84 -7.91
C LEU A 109 7.98 12.08 -8.96
N LEU A 110 8.14 10.77 -8.78
CA LEU A 110 8.86 9.92 -9.73
C LEU A 110 8.15 9.89 -11.10
N GLY A 111 6.82 9.77 -11.12
CA GLY A 111 6.03 9.80 -12.34
C GLY A 111 6.18 11.12 -13.12
N VAL A 112 6.23 12.25 -12.42
CA VAL A 112 6.51 13.55 -13.02
C VAL A 112 7.92 13.57 -13.63
N VAL A 113 8.94 13.13 -12.88
CA VAL A 113 10.33 13.12 -13.38
C VAL A 113 10.44 12.26 -14.64
N VAL A 114 9.84 11.07 -14.64
CA VAL A 114 9.78 10.18 -15.81
C VAL A 114 9.08 10.86 -16.98
N SER A 115 7.95 11.54 -16.73
CA SER A 115 7.20 12.26 -17.77
C SER A 115 8.02 13.40 -18.38
N VAL A 116 8.75 14.16 -17.55
CA VAL A 116 9.66 15.22 -18.01
C VAL A 116 10.75 14.65 -18.90
N VAL A 117 11.40 13.56 -18.49
CA VAL A 117 12.43 12.88 -19.30
C VAL A 117 11.86 12.40 -20.63
N LYS A 118 10.66 11.80 -20.62
CA LYS A 118 10.00 11.31 -21.84
C LYS A 118 9.67 12.43 -22.82
N LEU A 119 9.21 13.58 -22.33
CA LEU A 119 8.86 14.74 -23.17
C LEU A 119 10.07 15.57 -23.59
N ALA A 120 11.15 15.55 -22.82
CA ALA A 120 12.37 16.33 -23.12
C ALA A 120 13.04 15.91 -24.44
N GLY A 121 12.80 14.69 -24.91
CA GLY A 121 13.26 14.23 -26.22
C GLY A 121 12.51 14.86 -27.40
N MET A 122 11.32 15.42 -27.17
CA MET A 122 10.44 15.95 -28.23
C MET A 122 10.23 17.46 -28.15
N ALA A 123 10.34 18.06 -26.96
CA ALA A 123 10.10 19.49 -26.73
C ALA A 123 10.90 20.05 -25.55
N ALA A 124 10.99 21.38 -25.46
CA ALA A 124 11.66 22.05 -24.34
C ALA A 124 10.80 21.97 -23.07
N VAL A 125 11.09 21.00 -22.21
CA VAL A 125 10.45 20.86 -20.90
C VAL A 125 11.28 21.59 -19.84
N LYS A 126 10.67 22.58 -19.17
CA LYS A 126 11.30 23.30 -18.06
C LYS A 126 10.66 22.84 -16.74
N PRO A 127 11.43 22.27 -15.80
CA PRO A 127 10.97 21.99 -14.44
C PRO A 127 10.49 23.27 -13.77
N ALA A 128 9.37 23.21 -13.05
CA ALA A 128 8.80 24.37 -12.37
C ALA A 128 8.87 24.22 -10.84
N VAL A 129 8.51 25.29 -10.11
CA VAL A 129 8.64 25.38 -8.64
C VAL A 129 7.87 24.25 -7.92
N GLY A 130 6.75 23.80 -8.48
CA GLY A 130 5.97 22.69 -7.94
C GLY A 130 6.78 21.39 -7.81
N LEU A 131 7.71 21.11 -8.73
CA LEU A 131 8.56 19.92 -8.65
C LEU A 131 9.45 19.93 -7.40
N ALA A 132 10.08 21.07 -7.11
CA ALA A 132 10.87 21.25 -5.89
C ALA A 132 9.98 21.17 -4.64
N GLY A 133 8.76 21.69 -4.71
CA GLY A 133 7.74 21.55 -3.66
C GLY A 133 7.39 20.09 -3.37
N PHE A 134 7.10 19.29 -4.39
CA PHE A 134 6.82 17.85 -4.24
C PHE A 134 8.05 17.05 -3.76
N ALA A 135 9.26 17.44 -4.15
CA ALA A 135 10.49 16.85 -3.64
C ALA A 135 10.67 17.13 -2.14
N ALA A 136 10.53 18.38 -1.72
CA ALA A 136 10.58 18.75 -0.31
C ALA A 136 9.46 18.08 0.51
N LEU A 137 8.24 18.04 -0.03
CA LEU A 137 7.11 17.35 0.58
C LEU A 137 7.39 15.85 0.76
N THR A 138 7.99 15.20 -0.23
CA THR A 138 8.35 13.78 -0.16
C THR A 138 9.32 13.51 0.98
N VAL A 139 10.35 14.36 1.16
CA VAL A 139 11.30 14.26 2.27
C VAL A 139 10.58 14.45 3.61
N LEU A 140 9.74 15.48 3.73
CA LEU A 140 8.99 15.77 4.96
C LEU A 140 8.04 14.63 5.32
N LEU A 141 7.27 14.11 4.36
CA LEU A 141 6.38 12.96 4.56
C LEU A 141 7.13 11.68 4.89
N THR A 142 8.33 11.47 4.34
CA THR A 142 9.19 10.33 4.70
C THR A 142 9.64 10.41 6.16
N ILE A 143 10.00 11.62 6.63
CA ILE A 143 10.36 11.85 8.03
C ILE A 143 9.14 11.67 8.95
N LEU A 144 8.00 12.26 8.60
CA LEU A 144 6.72 12.07 9.29
C LEU A 144 6.26 10.60 9.26
N GLY A 145 6.63 9.85 8.23
CA GLY A 145 6.45 8.41 8.09
C GLY A 145 7.11 7.58 9.19
N ARG A 146 7.94 8.18 10.05
CA ARG A 146 8.45 7.54 11.28
C ARG A 146 7.47 7.59 12.46
N LEU A 147 6.49 8.51 12.47
CA LEU A 147 5.45 8.63 13.49
C LEU A 147 4.35 7.58 13.30
N SER A 148 4.67 6.31 13.58
CA SER A 148 3.65 5.25 13.55
C SER A 148 2.62 5.46 14.67
N PRO A 149 1.40 4.90 14.55
CA PRO A 149 0.43 4.91 15.64
C PRO A 149 1.05 4.48 16.97
N HIS A 150 1.88 3.43 16.98
CA HIS A 150 2.63 2.94 18.14
C HIS A 150 3.54 4.00 18.77
N VAL A 151 4.26 4.77 17.95
CA VAL A 151 5.16 5.84 18.42
C VAL A 151 4.36 6.97 19.06
N LEU A 152 3.25 7.38 18.46
CA LEU A 152 2.38 8.41 19.02
C LEU A 152 1.74 7.98 20.34
N TRP A 153 1.31 6.73 20.45
CA TRP A 153 0.85 6.16 21.73
C TRP A 153 1.97 6.19 22.78
N ARG A 154 3.20 5.83 22.41
CA ARG A 154 4.36 5.90 23.33
C ARG A 154 4.67 7.32 23.80
N TYR A 155 4.46 8.34 22.96
CA TYR A 155 4.56 9.74 23.39
C TYR A 155 3.47 10.11 24.39
N ALA A 156 2.22 9.72 24.15
CA ALA A 156 1.10 9.97 25.06
C ALA A 156 1.31 9.29 26.43
N GLU A 157 1.89 8.08 26.43
CA GLU A 157 2.26 7.34 27.63
C GLU A 157 3.36 8.02 28.44
N ARG A 158 4.44 8.46 27.78
CA ARG A 158 5.51 9.21 28.45
C ARG A 158 5.06 10.54 29.02
N ALA A 159 4.02 11.13 28.45
CA ALA A 159 3.39 12.35 28.95
C ALA A 159 2.40 12.10 30.11
N GLY A 160 2.18 10.85 30.52
CA GLY A 160 1.23 10.49 31.59
C GLY A 160 -0.25 10.66 31.20
N LEU A 161 -0.55 10.76 29.90
CA LEU A 161 -1.92 11.02 29.40
C LEU A 161 -2.75 9.75 29.19
N VAL A 162 -2.13 8.58 29.28
CA VAL A 162 -2.76 7.29 29.06
C VAL A 162 -2.18 6.28 30.04
N ASP A 163 -3.04 5.44 30.60
CA ASP A 163 -2.64 4.37 31.51
C ASP A 163 -1.79 3.30 30.83
N VAL A 164 -0.75 2.86 31.56
CA VAL A 164 0.09 1.72 31.17
C VAL A 164 -0.46 0.48 31.82
N HIS A 165 -0.86 -0.49 31.00
CA HIS A 165 -1.23 -1.81 31.49
C HIS A 165 -0.06 -2.78 31.31
N VAL A 166 0.42 -3.32 32.42
CA VAL A 166 1.39 -4.42 32.42
C VAL A 166 0.62 -5.74 32.37
N PRO A 167 0.76 -6.56 31.32
CA PRO A 167 0.08 -7.84 31.22
C PRO A 167 0.63 -8.81 32.27
N ARG A 168 -0.26 -9.56 32.92
CA ARG A 168 0.12 -10.71 33.76
C ARG A 168 0.12 -11.95 32.87
N SER A 169 1.30 -12.53 32.65
CA SER A 169 1.44 -13.83 31.98
C SER A 169 1.31 -14.96 33.02
N GLY A 170 0.52 -15.98 32.69
CA GLY A 170 0.41 -17.21 33.47
C GLY A 170 0.46 -18.44 32.55
N PRO A 171 0.45 -19.66 33.12
CA PRO A 171 0.31 -20.89 32.34
C PRO A 171 -0.95 -20.83 31.47
N GLY A 172 -0.83 -21.18 30.18
CA GLY A 172 -1.97 -21.14 29.25
C GLY A 172 -2.36 -19.72 28.80
N MET A 173 -1.43 -18.75 28.80
CA MET A 173 -1.64 -17.42 28.21
C MET A 173 -0.61 -17.14 27.12
N VAL A 174 -1.02 -16.54 26.01
CA VAL A 174 -0.16 -16.05 24.92
C VAL A 174 -0.09 -14.53 24.99
N LEU A 175 1.12 -13.98 24.89
CA LEU A 175 1.32 -12.54 24.79
C LEU A 175 1.16 -12.09 23.33
N THR A 176 0.28 -11.12 23.09
CA THR A 176 0.10 -10.49 21.78
C THR A 176 0.17 -8.97 21.87
N GLY A 177 0.80 -8.35 20.88
CA GLY A 177 0.84 -6.89 20.75
C GLY A 177 -0.37 -6.38 19.97
N CYS A 178 -1.00 -5.30 20.44
CA CYS A 178 -2.04 -4.63 19.68
C CYS A 178 -1.47 -4.04 18.37
N HIS A 179 -2.10 -4.37 17.23
CA HIS A 179 -1.68 -3.86 15.91
C HIS A 179 -1.87 -2.35 15.74
N VAL A 180 -2.71 -1.70 16.57
CA VAL A 180 -2.95 -0.25 16.53
C VAL A 180 -2.05 0.51 17.50
N CYS A 181 -2.08 0.15 18.79
CA CYS A 181 -1.39 0.93 19.83
C CYS A 181 -0.06 0.34 20.29
N GLY A 182 0.24 -0.91 19.95
CA GLY A 182 1.46 -1.59 20.38
C GLY A 182 1.43 -2.17 21.79
N GLN A 183 0.37 -1.95 22.56
CA GLN A 183 0.28 -2.48 23.91
C GLN A 183 0.25 -4.01 23.90
N VAL A 184 1.19 -4.61 24.63
CA VAL A 184 1.25 -6.06 24.85
C VAL A 184 0.19 -6.47 25.87
N GLN A 185 -0.56 -7.51 25.54
CA GLN A 185 -1.65 -8.03 26.35
C GLN A 185 -1.58 -9.57 26.37
N ALA A 186 -1.95 -10.17 27.50
CA ALA A 186 -2.06 -11.60 27.64
C ALA A 186 -3.47 -12.06 27.24
N LEU A 187 -3.55 -13.00 26.30
CA LEU A 187 -4.79 -13.67 25.89
C LEU A 187 -4.73 -15.14 26.31
N PRO A 188 -5.86 -15.81 26.59
CA PRO A 188 -5.89 -17.24 26.86
C PRO A 188 -5.35 -18.05 25.66
N ALA A 189 -4.46 -18.99 25.93
CA ALA A 189 -3.97 -19.97 24.97
C ALA A 189 -5.04 -21.05 24.77
N GLY A 190 -5.53 -21.24 23.54
CA GLY A 190 -6.47 -22.33 23.21
C GLY A 190 -7.95 -21.94 23.11
N HIS A 191 -8.30 -20.66 23.14
CA HIS A 191 -9.60 -20.21 22.60
C HIS A 191 -9.45 -19.94 21.10
N ASP A 192 -10.55 -20.14 20.35
CA ASP A 192 -10.61 -19.92 18.91
C ASP A 192 -9.85 -18.66 18.50
N ASP A 193 -9.02 -18.76 17.45
CA ASP A 193 -8.29 -17.62 16.86
C ASP A 193 -9.23 -16.44 16.48
N GLU A 194 -10.54 -16.69 16.46
CA GLU A 194 -11.63 -15.78 16.12
C GLU A 194 -12.33 -15.13 17.33
N ALA A 195 -12.00 -15.51 18.57
CA ALA A 195 -12.59 -14.90 19.77
C ALA A 195 -12.27 -13.39 19.83
N LEU A 196 -13.33 -12.57 19.88
CA LEU A 196 -13.26 -11.11 19.79
C LEU A 196 -12.69 -10.47 21.08
N HIS A 197 -11.38 -10.52 21.24
CA HIS A 197 -10.69 -9.80 22.30
C HIS A 197 -10.51 -8.33 21.92
N HIS A 198 -10.71 -7.42 22.87
CA HIS A 198 -10.53 -5.99 22.65
C HIS A 198 -9.33 -5.48 23.43
N CYS A 199 -8.56 -4.57 22.82
CA CYS A 199 -7.44 -3.92 23.47
C CYS A 199 -7.91 -3.03 24.62
N ARG A 200 -7.39 -3.24 25.83
CA ARG A 200 -7.72 -2.43 27.02
C ARG A 200 -7.39 -0.94 26.84
N ARG A 201 -6.40 -0.60 26.00
CA ARG A 201 -5.96 0.78 25.77
C ARG A 201 -6.72 1.49 24.65
N CYS A 202 -6.75 0.90 23.47
CA CYS A 202 -7.33 1.53 22.28
C CYS A 202 -8.69 0.96 21.86
N ALA A 203 -9.20 -0.06 22.57
CA ALA A 203 -10.41 -0.81 22.25
C ALA A 203 -10.43 -1.44 20.84
N ALA A 204 -9.27 -1.57 20.18
CA ALA A 204 -9.19 -2.23 18.87
C ALA A 204 -9.35 -3.74 19.06
N GLN A 205 -9.97 -4.40 18.08
CA GLN A 205 -10.03 -5.85 18.05
C GLN A 205 -8.61 -6.42 18.01
N LEU A 206 -8.32 -7.33 18.93
CA LEU A 206 -7.08 -8.08 19.01
C LEU A 206 -7.32 -9.43 18.37
N HIS A 207 -6.40 -9.81 17.51
CA HIS A 207 -6.36 -11.13 16.90
C HIS A 207 -4.89 -11.58 16.93
N LEU A 208 -4.62 -12.84 17.24
CA LEU A 208 -3.26 -13.38 17.22
C LEU A 208 -2.72 -13.43 15.78
N ARG A 209 -3.60 -13.78 14.84
CA ARG A 209 -3.38 -13.81 13.40
C ARG A 209 -4.56 -13.17 12.67
N LYS A 210 -4.35 -12.67 11.45
CA LYS A 210 -5.44 -12.02 10.70
C LYS A 210 -6.55 -13.06 10.39
N PRO A 211 -7.83 -12.77 10.69
CA PRO A 211 -8.92 -13.69 10.39
C PRO A 211 -9.18 -13.76 8.87
N ASP A 212 -9.56 -14.94 8.38
CA ASP A 212 -9.88 -15.22 6.97
C ASP A 212 -8.86 -14.71 5.93
N HIS A 213 -7.59 -14.57 6.32
CA HIS A 213 -6.60 -13.91 5.47
C HIS A 213 -6.46 -14.61 4.11
N LEU A 214 -6.51 -15.95 4.04
CA LEU A 214 -6.46 -16.69 2.78
C LEU A 214 -7.65 -16.41 1.88
N ALA A 215 -8.88 -16.48 2.41
CA ALA A 215 -10.09 -16.23 1.63
C ALA A 215 -10.12 -14.80 1.08
N ARG A 216 -9.77 -13.81 1.92
CA ARG A 216 -9.67 -12.40 1.52
C ARG A 216 -8.60 -12.19 0.46
N THR A 217 -7.40 -12.76 0.66
CA THR A 217 -6.31 -12.67 -0.32
C THR A 217 -6.72 -13.28 -1.66
N TRP A 218 -7.37 -14.45 -1.68
CA TRP A 218 -7.84 -15.07 -2.92
C TRP A 218 -8.94 -14.27 -3.62
N ALA A 219 -9.94 -13.77 -2.89
CA ALA A 219 -10.99 -12.95 -3.46
C ALA A 219 -10.42 -11.70 -4.15
N LEU A 220 -9.46 -11.02 -3.50
CA LEU A 220 -8.79 -9.85 -4.06
C LEU A 220 -7.87 -10.20 -5.24
N LEU A 221 -7.16 -11.34 -5.19
CA LEU A 221 -6.31 -11.80 -6.29
C LEU A 221 -7.13 -12.18 -7.53
N LEU A 222 -8.23 -12.91 -7.35
CA LEU A 222 -9.12 -13.28 -8.45
C LEU A 222 -9.72 -12.03 -9.11
N ALA A 223 -10.19 -11.07 -8.31
CA ALA A 223 -10.65 -9.78 -8.82
C ALA A 223 -9.53 -9.05 -9.59
N ALA A 224 -8.29 -9.04 -9.06
CA ALA A 224 -7.17 -8.40 -9.73
C ALA A 224 -6.82 -9.08 -11.08
N VAL A 225 -6.91 -10.41 -11.16
CA VAL A 225 -6.72 -11.15 -12.42
C VAL A 225 -7.78 -10.78 -13.44
N VAL A 226 -9.05 -10.63 -13.03
CA VAL A 226 -10.13 -10.20 -13.92
C VAL A 226 -9.86 -8.80 -14.49
N PHE A 227 -9.37 -7.85 -13.69
CA PHE A 227 -9.00 -6.51 -14.15
C PHE A 227 -7.69 -6.46 -14.94
N TYR A 228 -6.80 -7.45 -14.78
CA TYR A 228 -5.52 -7.50 -15.50
C TYR A 228 -5.72 -7.73 -17.00
N ILE A 229 -6.73 -8.52 -17.38
CA ILE A 229 -7.07 -8.78 -18.79
C ILE A 229 -7.43 -7.47 -19.53
N PRO A 230 -8.46 -6.69 -19.13
CA PRO A 230 -8.79 -5.44 -19.79
C PRO A 230 -7.68 -4.39 -19.66
N ALA A 231 -6.87 -4.40 -18.58
CA ALA A 231 -5.74 -3.49 -18.45
C ALA A 231 -4.68 -3.64 -19.56
N ASN A 232 -4.50 -4.85 -20.11
CA ASN A 232 -3.51 -5.11 -21.15
C ASN A 232 -4.11 -5.06 -22.58
N ILE A 233 -5.42 -5.25 -22.72
CA ILE A 233 -6.10 -5.29 -24.01
C ILE A 233 -6.67 -3.91 -24.40
N LEU A 234 -7.14 -3.13 -23.42
CA LEU A 234 -7.74 -1.82 -23.70
C LEU A 234 -6.68 -0.74 -23.91
N PRO A 235 -6.99 0.31 -24.70
CA PRO A 235 -6.10 1.45 -24.85
C PRO A 235 -5.85 2.13 -23.51
N VAL A 236 -4.57 2.37 -23.21
CA VAL A 236 -4.16 3.14 -22.02
C VAL A 236 -4.07 4.62 -22.35
N MET A 237 -3.76 4.96 -23.59
CA MET A 237 -3.65 6.33 -24.07
C MET A 237 -4.26 6.44 -25.46
N SER A 238 -5.12 7.42 -25.64
CA SER A 238 -5.63 7.84 -26.95
C SER A 238 -5.17 9.26 -27.24
N VAL A 239 -4.66 9.45 -28.45
CA VAL A 239 -4.29 10.76 -28.98
C VAL A 239 -5.33 11.11 -30.03
N SER A 240 -6.11 12.14 -29.75
CA SER A 240 -7.03 12.72 -30.73
C SER A 240 -6.37 13.95 -31.35
N SER A 241 -6.30 13.97 -32.67
CA SER A 241 -5.69 15.06 -33.43
C SER A 241 -6.56 15.37 -34.66
N VAL A 242 -6.38 16.57 -35.22
CA VAL A 242 -7.08 16.99 -36.44
C VAL A 242 -6.78 16.07 -37.63
N VAL A 243 -5.67 15.32 -37.58
CA VAL A 243 -5.17 14.43 -38.64
C VAL A 243 -5.67 12.99 -38.47
N GLY A 244 -6.23 12.64 -37.30
CA GLY A 244 -6.77 11.31 -36.99
C GLY A 244 -6.63 10.94 -35.50
N ASP A 245 -7.41 9.95 -35.08
CA ASP A 245 -7.36 9.37 -33.72
C ASP A 245 -6.45 8.14 -33.71
N SER A 246 -5.47 8.10 -32.81
CA SER A 246 -4.65 6.92 -32.55
C SER A 246 -4.82 6.46 -31.11
N ALA A 247 -4.99 5.15 -30.92
CA ALA A 247 -5.18 4.54 -29.60
C ALA A 247 -4.15 3.43 -29.41
N HIS A 248 -3.37 3.54 -28.33
CA HIS A 248 -2.28 2.60 -28.06
C HIS A 248 -2.57 1.83 -26.76
N THR A 249 -2.51 0.50 -26.86
CA THR A 249 -2.43 -0.38 -25.68
C THR A 249 -1.04 -0.26 -25.05
N ILE A 250 -0.85 -0.78 -23.84
CA ILE A 250 0.47 -0.82 -23.19
C ILE A 250 1.49 -1.51 -24.09
N LEU A 251 1.15 -2.70 -24.58
CA LEU A 251 2.03 -3.48 -25.45
C LEU A 251 2.22 -2.80 -26.80
N GLY A 252 1.17 -2.19 -27.37
CA GLY A 252 1.26 -1.42 -28.61
C GLY A 252 2.25 -0.25 -28.49
N GLY A 253 2.17 0.52 -27.39
CA GLY A 253 3.10 1.61 -27.13
C GLY A 253 4.55 1.15 -26.91
N VAL A 254 4.75 -0.03 -26.31
CA VAL A 254 6.08 -0.64 -26.17
C VAL A 254 6.67 -1.01 -27.54
N VAL A 255 5.87 -1.64 -28.41
CA VAL A 255 6.31 -2.03 -29.76
C VAL A 255 6.69 -0.81 -30.60
N GLU A 256 5.86 0.24 -30.57
CA GLU A 256 6.13 1.48 -31.30
C GLU A 256 7.41 2.18 -30.82
N LEU A 257 7.61 2.28 -29.49
CA LEU A 257 8.85 2.83 -28.91
C LEU A 257 10.10 2.01 -29.31
N TRP A 258 9.93 0.70 -29.44
CA TRP A 258 11.00 -0.19 -29.88
C TRP A 258 11.36 0.06 -31.35
N GLU A 259 10.35 0.20 -32.22
CA GLU A 259 10.54 0.49 -33.65
C GLU A 259 11.15 1.88 -33.90
N MET A 260 10.79 2.87 -33.07
CA MET A 260 11.39 4.21 -33.09
C MET A 260 12.84 4.26 -32.57
N GLY A 261 13.42 3.14 -32.15
CA GLY A 261 14.81 3.02 -31.70
C GLY A 261 15.04 3.33 -30.22
N SER A 262 14.01 3.73 -29.47
CA SER A 262 14.04 3.97 -28.02
C SER A 262 13.81 2.70 -27.19
N TRP A 263 14.65 1.69 -27.42
CA TRP A 263 14.53 0.36 -26.79
C TRP A 263 14.63 0.40 -25.26
N ASP A 264 15.33 1.39 -24.72
CA ASP A 264 15.49 1.65 -23.28
C ASP A 264 14.17 2.04 -22.62
N ILE A 265 13.45 3.01 -23.18
CA ILE A 265 12.14 3.45 -22.68
C ILE A 265 11.11 2.34 -22.85
N ALA A 266 11.11 1.64 -23.99
CA ALA A 266 10.23 0.52 -24.26
C ALA A 266 10.37 -0.59 -23.19
N LEU A 267 11.61 -0.95 -22.83
CA LEU A 267 11.89 -1.96 -21.80
C LEU A 267 11.39 -1.52 -20.43
N ILE A 268 11.61 -0.25 -20.05
CA ILE A 268 11.14 0.29 -18.76
C ILE A 268 9.62 0.20 -18.65
N VAL A 269 8.88 0.64 -19.68
CA VAL A 269 7.41 0.60 -19.71
C VAL A 269 6.91 -0.85 -19.68
N PHE A 270 7.50 -1.75 -20.48
CA PHE A 270 7.13 -3.17 -20.48
C PHE A 270 7.28 -3.81 -19.09
N VAL A 271 8.43 -3.57 -18.44
CA VAL A 271 8.70 -4.14 -17.12
C VAL A 271 7.76 -3.55 -16.06
N ALA A 272 7.60 -2.23 -16.04
CA ALA A 272 6.76 -1.54 -15.06
C ALA A 272 5.27 -1.89 -15.19
N SER A 273 4.76 -1.94 -16.42
CA SER A 273 3.32 -2.08 -16.67
C SER A 273 2.84 -3.52 -16.84
N ILE A 274 3.69 -4.45 -17.30
CA ILE A 274 3.27 -5.84 -17.54
C ILE A 274 3.94 -6.78 -16.54
N MET A 275 5.27 -6.77 -16.46
CA MET A 275 6.02 -7.74 -15.65
C MET A 275 5.81 -7.52 -14.15
N VAL A 276 5.78 -6.27 -13.67
CA VAL A 276 5.65 -5.97 -12.24
C VAL A 276 4.28 -6.43 -11.66
N PRO A 277 3.12 -6.08 -12.25
CA PRO A 277 1.83 -6.60 -11.78
C PRO A 277 1.71 -8.12 -11.90
N LEU A 278 2.19 -8.69 -13.02
CA LEU A 278 2.21 -10.15 -13.21
C LEU A 278 3.03 -10.84 -12.12
N THR A 279 4.22 -10.32 -11.83
CA THR A 279 5.10 -10.84 -10.76
C THR A 279 4.40 -10.79 -9.41
N LYS A 280 3.68 -9.70 -9.09
CA LYS A 280 2.89 -9.61 -7.84
C LYS A 280 1.78 -10.65 -7.78
N LEU A 281 1.00 -10.80 -8.86
CA LEU A 281 -0.08 -11.78 -8.94
C LEU A 281 0.44 -13.20 -8.74
N LEU A 282 1.51 -13.57 -9.44
CA LEU A 282 2.15 -14.88 -9.33
C LEU A 282 2.75 -15.10 -7.93
N ALA A 283 3.50 -14.13 -7.41
CA ALA A 283 4.14 -14.26 -6.10
C ALA A 283 3.11 -14.41 -4.97
N LEU A 284 2.06 -13.59 -4.95
CA LEU A 284 0.99 -13.70 -3.94
C LEU A 284 0.19 -15.00 -4.10
N SER A 285 -0.08 -15.44 -5.33
CA SER A 285 -0.74 -16.73 -5.58
C SER A 285 0.11 -17.90 -5.09
N LEU A 286 1.41 -17.90 -5.36
CA LEU A 286 2.35 -18.91 -4.85
C LEU A 286 2.40 -18.92 -3.31
N LEU A 287 2.47 -17.75 -2.68
CA LEU A 287 2.46 -17.63 -1.22
C LEU A 287 1.14 -18.14 -0.62
N ALA A 288 0.00 -17.82 -1.24
CA ALA A 288 -1.31 -18.29 -0.80
C ALA A 288 -1.49 -19.80 -0.99
N LEU A 289 -1.10 -20.34 -2.16
CA LEU A 289 -1.17 -21.78 -2.46
C LEU A 289 -0.27 -22.60 -1.54
N THR A 290 0.97 -22.15 -1.31
CA THR A 290 1.92 -22.89 -0.47
C THR A 290 1.50 -22.93 0.99
N LEU A 291 0.86 -21.86 1.48
CA LEU A 291 0.27 -21.81 2.80
C LEU A 291 -0.98 -22.70 2.91
N GLN A 292 -1.85 -22.70 1.88
CA GLN A 292 -2.99 -23.63 1.80
C GLN A 292 -2.57 -25.11 1.80
N ARG A 293 -1.45 -25.42 1.14
CA ARG A 293 -0.88 -26.77 1.12
C ARG A 293 -0.12 -27.14 2.41
N GLY A 294 -0.09 -26.26 3.41
CA GLY A 294 0.60 -26.50 4.68
C GLY A 294 2.11 -26.68 4.56
N SER A 295 2.73 -26.22 3.47
CA SER A 295 4.14 -26.49 3.20
C SER A 295 5.05 -25.60 4.06
N THR A 296 6.00 -26.18 4.79
CA THR A 296 7.01 -25.43 5.57
C THR A 296 8.37 -25.31 4.87
N ALA A 297 8.48 -25.73 3.61
CA ALA A 297 9.72 -25.60 2.84
C ALA A 297 10.06 -24.13 2.52
N ASN A 298 11.33 -23.76 2.66
CA ASN A 298 11.89 -22.46 2.23
C ASN A 298 11.20 -21.21 2.85
N LEU A 299 10.78 -21.25 4.12
CA LEU A 299 10.10 -20.14 4.81
C LEU A 299 10.84 -18.80 4.73
N ARG A 300 12.18 -18.83 4.81
CA ARG A 300 13.01 -17.61 4.67
C ARG A 300 12.86 -16.97 3.28
N GLN A 301 12.92 -17.77 2.22
CA GLN A 301 12.77 -17.27 0.85
C GLN A 301 11.35 -16.75 0.61
N ARG A 302 10.32 -17.41 1.16
CA ARG A 302 8.92 -16.95 1.07
C ARG A 302 8.70 -15.63 1.80
N THR A 303 9.29 -15.47 2.99
CA THR A 303 9.22 -14.20 3.73
C THR A 303 9.91 -13.08 2.96
N ARG A 304 11.06 -13.37 2.32
CA ARG A 304 11.75 -12.41 1.45
C ARG A 304 10.93 -12.05 0.21
N LEU A 305 10.28 -13.04 -0.43
CA LEU A 305 9.39 -12.82 -1.56
C LEU A 305 8.21 -11.92 -1.16
N TYR A 306 7.58 -12.17 -0.02
CA TYR A 306 6.53 -11.32 0.53
C TYR A 306 7.02 -9.88 0.76
N GLN A 307 8.21 -9.70 1.37
CA GLN A 307 8.80 -8.37 1.57
C GLN A 307 9.08 -7.65 0.24
N MET A 308 9.55 -8.38 -0.78
CA MET A 308 9.73 -7.82 -2.13
C MET A 308 8.40 -7.39 -2.75
N VAL A 309 7.36 -8.22 -2.64
CA VAL A 309 6.00 -7.90 -3.12
C VAL A 309 5.45 -6.66 -2.45
N GLU A 310 5.59 -6.54 -1.13
CA GLU A 310 5.14 -5.38 -0.35
C GLU A 310 5.92 -4.12 -0.73
N PHE A 311 7.25 -4.24 -0.93
CA PHE A 311 8.08 -3.12 -1.39
C PHE A 311 7.65 -2.63 -2.77
N ILE A 312 7.50 -3.54 -3.75
CA ILE A 312 7.04 -3.22 -5.13
C ILE A 312 5.58 -2.73 -5.11
N GLY A 313 4.82 -3.09 -4.07
CA GLY A 313 3.48 -2.61 -3.70
C GLY A 313 3.20 -1.18 -4.15
N GLN A 314 3.87 -0.24 -3.46
CA GLN A 314 3.65 1.19 -3.58
C GLN A 314 4.07 1.78 -4.94
N TRP A 315 5.08 1.22 -5.59
CA TRP A 315 5.64 1.78 -6.84
C TRP A 315 4.77 1.50 -8.06
N SER A 316 3.91 0.48 -7.98
CA SER A 316 3.13 0.01 -9.13
C SER A 316 2.09 1.02 -9.63
N MET A 317 1.81 2.10 -8.88
CA MET A 317 0.94 3.19 -9.32
C MET A 317 1.66 4.26 -10.17
N LEU A 318 2.98 4.14 -10.33
CA LEU A 318 3.80 5.09 -11.11
C LEU A 318 3.24 5.32 -12.51
N ASP A 319 2.88 4.26 -13.23
CA ASP A 319 2.47 4.35 -14.63
C ASP A 319 1.20 5.19 -14.80
N VAL A 320 0.26 5.08 -13.87
CA VAL A 320 -0.97 5.88 -13.89
C VAL A 320 -0.65 7.37 -13.66
N PHE A 321 0.28 7.67 -12.75
CA PHE A 321 0.73 9.05 -12.54
C PHE A 321 1.50 9.59 -13.75
N VAL A 322 2.29 8.77 -14.45
CA VAL A 322 2.94 9.17 -15.70
C VAL A 322 1.89 9.50 -16.75
N VAL A 323 0.91 8.63 -16.97
CA VAL A 323 -0.15 8.85 -17.97
C VAL A 323 -0.91 10.15 -17.71
N ILE A 324 -1.30 10.42 -16.46
CA ILE A 324 -2.08 11.63 -16.15
C ILE A 324 -1.24 12.92 -16.30
N VAL A 325 0.03 12.87 -15.94
CA VAL A 325 0.94 14.03 -16.09
C VAL A 325 1.25 14.29 -17.56
N LEU A 326 1.47 13.24 -18.36
CA LEU A 326 1.64 13.37 -19.81
C LEU A 326 0.39 13.93 -20.48
N ALA A 327 -0.79 13.42 -20.11
CA ALA A 327 -2.07 13.95 -20.59
C ALA A 327 -2.20 15.45 -20.30
N ALA A 328 -1.84 15.88 -19.09
CA ALA A 328 -1.88 17.29 -18.70
C ALA A 328 -0.89 18.18 -19.46
N LEU A 329 0.35 17.70 -19.65
CA LEU A 329 1.42 18.46 -20.31
C LEU A 329 1.24 18.56 -21.83
N ALA A 330 0.64 17.53 -22.43
CA ALA A 330 0.47 17.44 -23.87
C ALA A 330 -0.94 17.85 -24.34
N ASN A 331 -1.77 18.41 -23.45
CA ASN A 331 -3.09 18.91 -23.81
C ASN A 331 -3.02 20.34 -24.35
N PHE A 332 -2.81 20.48 -25.66
CA PHE A 332 -2.87 21.77 -26.35
C PHE A 332 -4.27 21.94 -26.94
N GLN A 333 -5.08 22.79 -26.30
CA GLN A 333 -6.46 23.06 -26.73
C GLN A 333 -6.53 23.38 -28.24
N GLY A 334 -7.24 22.54 -28.99
CA GLY A 334 -7.50 22.73 -30.43
C GLY A 334 -6.47 22.13 -31.40
N LEU A 335 -5.37 21.52 -30.92
CA LEU A 335 -4.34 20.92 -31.79
C LEU A 335 -4.20 19.41 -31.57
N MET A 336 -3.97 19.02 -30.32
CA MET A 336 -3.71 17.63 -29.94
C MET A 336 -4.16 17.43 -28.49
N GLU A 337 -5.00 16.43 -28.28
CA GLU A 337 -5.48 16.05 -26.94
C GLU A 337 -5.09 14.61 -26.65
N ILE A 338 -4.36 14.44 -25.54
CA ILE A 338 -3.97 13.14 -25.01
C ILE A 338 -4.91 12.80 -23.85
N SER A 339 -5.64 11.71 -23.96
CA SER A 339 -6.57 11.23 -22.95
C SER A 339 -6.20 9.86 -22.40
N ALA A 340 -6.47 9.66 -21.11
CA ALA A 340 -6.17 8.43 -20.40
C ALA A 340 -7.27 7.38 -20.66
N GLY A 341 -6.99 6.38 -21.49
CA GLY A 341 -7.98 5.36 -21.86
C GLY A 341 -8.44 4.47 -20.70
N SER A 342 -9.48 3.68 -20.94
CA SER A 342 -10.07 2.75 -19.95
C SER A 342 -9.09 1.66 -19.47
N GLY A 343 -8.04 1.38 -20.24
CA GLY A 343 -6.92 0.53 -19.82
C GLY A 343 -6.22 1.08 -18.57
N ALA A 344 -6.06 2.41 -18.45
CA ALA A 344 -5.41 3.04 -17.30
C ALA A 344 -6.24 2.88 -16.01
N ALA A 345 -7.58 2.94 -16.13
CA ALA A 345 -8.49 2.68 -15.01
C ALA A 345 -8.41 1.22 -14.55
N SER A 346 -8.45 0.28 -15.50
CA SER A 346 -8.34 -1.16 -15.22
C SER A 346 -6.99 -1.50 -14.58
N PHE A 347 -5.90 -0.93 -15.11
CA PHE A 347 -4.56 -1.07 -14.56
C PHE A 347 -4.48 -0.55 -13.12
N GLY A 348 -5.00 0.66 -12.87
CA GLY A 348 -5.10 1.21 -11.51
C GLY A 348 -5.83 0.30 -10.53
N MET A 349 -6.92 -0.34 -10.98
CA MET A 349 -7.66 -1.29 -10.15
C MET A 349 -6.84 -2.53 -9.81
N VAL A 350 -6.06 -3.07 -10.74
CA VAL A 350 -5.12 -4.18 -10.48
C VAL A 350 -4.14 -3.80 -9.37
N VAL A 351 -3.58 -2.58 -9.42
CA VAL A 351 -2.63 -2.08 -8.41
C VAL A 351 -3.28 -2.00 -7.02
N ILE A 352 -4.48 -1.43 -6.94
CA ILE A 352 -5.22 -1.31 -5.67
C ILE A 352 -5.56 -2.69 -5.11
N LEU A 353 -6.11 -3.58 -5.92
CA LEU A 353 -6.52 -4.92 -5.49
C LEU A 353 -5.32 -5.76 -5.05
N THR A 354 -4.21 -5.71 -5.79
CA THR A 354 -2.98 -6.44 -5.40
C THR A 354 -2.34 -5.87 -4.14
N MET A 355 -2.41 -4.55 -3.92
CA MET A 355 -1.98 -3.94 -2.66
C MET A 355 -2.86 -4.39 -1.49
N MET A 356 -4.19 -4.38 -1.65
CA MET A 356 -5.12 -4.88 -0.64
C MET A 356 -4.92 -6.37 -0.37
N ALA A 357 -4.63 -7.17 -1.40
CA ALA A 357 -4.36 -8.61 -1.27
C ALA A 357 -3.09 -8.86 -0.43
N ALA A 358 -2.01 -8.11 -0.71
CA ALA A 358 -0.77 -8.16 0.05
C ALA A 358 -0.99 -7.74 1.52
N MET A 359 -1.71 -6.64 1.76
CA MET A 359 -2.06 -6.18 3.11
C MET A 359 -2.97 -7.15 3.87
N SER A 360 -3.77 -7.96 3.17
CA SER A 360 -4.64 -8.97 3.78
C SER A 360 -3.87 -10.24 4.15
N PHE A 361 -2.85 -10.61 3.38
CA PHE A 361 -2.04 -11.80 3.61
C PHE A 361 -1.24 -11.70 4.93
N ASP A 362 -1.10 -12.82 5.65
CA ASP A 362 -0.31 -12.90 6.89
C ASP A 362 0.79 -13.97 6.75
N PRO A 363 2.05 -13.60 6.45
CA PRO A 363 3.14 -14.56 6.28
C PRO A 363 3.50 -15.31 7.57
N ARG A 364 3.05 -14.84 8.75
CA ARG A 364 3.40 -15.43 10.05
C ARG A 364 2.77 -16.80 10.26
N ARG A 365 1.63 -17.09 9.62
CA ARG A 365 0.97 -18.40 9.67
C ARG A 365 1.86 -19.54 9.14
N SER A 366 2.68 -19.27 8.13
CA SER A 366 3.64 -20.26 7.61
C SER A 366 4.69 -20.65 8.65
N TRP A 367 5.05 -19.73 9.55
CA TRP A 367 6.00 -19.97 10.64
C TRP A 367 5.33 -20.68 11.84
N ASP A 368 4.04 -20.44 12.06
CA ASP A 368 3.27 -21.16 13.08
C ASP A 368 3.17 -22.65 12.76
N LEU A 369 3.00 -23.01 11.48
CA LEU A 369 2.95 -24.41 11.03
C LEU A 369 4.26 -25.17 11.31
N GLU A 370 5.41 -24.51 11.20
CA GLU A 370 6.72 -25.10 11.53
C GLU A 370 6.93 -25.19 13.06
N SER A 371 6.35 -24.26 13.81
CA SER A 371 6.46 -24.19 15.27
C SER A 371 5.46 -25.11 15.98
N ALA A 372 4.45 -25.62 15.26
CA ALA A 372 3.51 -26.57 15.80
C ALA A 372 4.26 -27.85 16.16
N PRO A 373 4.19 -28.34 17.41
CA PRO A 373 4.83 -29.59 17.77
C PRO A 373 4.29 -30.67 16.84
N ALA A 374 5.19 -31.38 16.16
CA ALA A 374 4.83 -32.61 15.47
C ALA A 374 4.02 -33.46 16.45
N PRO A 375 2.90 -34.08 16.05
CA PRO A 375 2.12 -34.91 16.96
C PRO A 375 3.09 -35.94 17.54
N HIS A 376 3.33 -35.84 18.86
CA HIS A 376 4.24 -36.74 19.55
C HIS A 376 3.67 -38.15 19.37
N VAL A 377 4.37 -38.97 18.61
CA VAL A 377 4.08 -40.42 18.43
C VAL A 377 4.08 -41.17 19.78
N HIS A 378 4.48 -40.51 20.88
CA HIS A 378 4.48 -41.07 22.22
C HIS A 378 3.09 -41.36 22.82
N ASP A 379 2.01 -40.68 22.38
CA ASP A 379 0.66 -40.98 22.90
C ASP A 379 0.05 -42.27 22.33
N ALA A 380 0.55 -42.75 21.18
CA ALA A 380 0.13 -44.04 20.61
C ALA A 380 0.69 -45.24 21.41
N LEU A 381 1.82 -45.08 22.10
CA LEU A 381 2.44 -46.15 22.90
C LEU A 381 1.80 -46.29 24.28
N HIS A 382 1.29 -45.20 24.88
CA HIS A 382 0.56 -45.26 26.16
C HIS A 382 -0.89 -45.77 26.01
N ALA A 383 -1.52 -45.55 24.85
CA ALA A 383 -2.81 -46.17 24.53
C ALA A 383 -2.70 -47.70 24.34
N HIS A 384 -1.56 -48.20 23.82
CA HIS A 384 -1.33 -49.65 23.70
C HIS A 384 -0.90 -50.33 25.01
N SER A 385 -0.16 -49.62 25.89
CA SER A 385 0.26 -50.14 27.20
C SER A 385 -0.89 -50.26 28.21
N SER A 386 -1.87 -49.36 28.16
CA SER A 386 -3.06 -49.41 29.02
C SER A 386 -4.05 -50.51 28.62
N ALA A 387 -4.06 -50.92 27.35
CA ALA A 387 -4.87 -52.05 26.87
C ALA A 387 -4.29 -53.43 27.25
N HIS A 388 -2.97 -53.57 27.41
CA HIS A 388 -2.35 -54.83 27.84
C HIS A 388 -2.27 -55.03 29.37
N GLY A 389 -2.35 -53.96 30.17
CA GLY A 389 -2.40 -54.07 31.64
C GLY A 389 -3.75 -54.52 32.22
N ALA A 390 -4.84 -54.37 31.46
CA ALA A 390 -6.19 -54.71 31.93
C ALA A 390 -6.61 -56.18 31.66
N ALA A 391 -5.83 -56.95 30.88
CA ALA A 391 -6.17 -58.33 30.52
C ALA A 391 -5.50 -59.40 31.41
N ALA A 392 -4.70 -59.02 32.40
CA ALA A 392 -3.90 -59.95 33.21
C ALA A 392 -4.39 -60.13 34.67
N SER A 393 -5.53 -59.54 35.05
CA SER A 393 -6.03 -59.58 36.44
C SER A 393 -7.22 -60.53 36.70
N ASP A 394 -7.68 -61.31 35.71
CA ASP A 394 -8.74 -62.31 35.92
C ASP A 394 -8.17 -63.73 35.90
N GLN A 395 -7.71 -64.21 37.06
CA GLN A 395 -7.67 -65.65 37.36
C GLN A 395 -8.34 -65.89 38.73
N PRO A 396 -9.27 -66.85 38.82
CA PRO A 396 -10.10 -67.04 40.01
C PRO A 396 -9.36 -67.83 41.10
N SER A 397 -9.63 -67.45 42.34
CA SER A 397 -9.20 -68.15 43.55
C SER A 397 -9.96 -69.48 43.71
N THR A 398 -9.20 -70.54 43.94
CA THR A 398 -9.66 -71.82 44.52
C THR A 398 -8.73 -72.24 45.62
#